data_AF-A0A964YPS0-F1
#
_entry.id   AF-A0A964YPS0-F1
#
_cell.length_a   1.000
_cell.length_b   1.000
_cell.length_c   1.000
_cell.angle_alpha   90.00
_cell.angle_beta   90.00
_cell.angle_gamma   90.00
#
_symmetry.space_group_name_H-M   'P 1'
#
loop_
_entity.id
_entity.type
_entity.pdbx_description
1 polymer ?
#
loop_
_entity_poly.entity_id
_entity_poly.type
_entity_poly.pdbx_seq_one_letter_code
_entity_poly.pdbx_strand_id
1 'polypeptide(L)'
;MGAPSTEQVASLAAEIVRQIMCKGSDKSGAGEWYTRDSLRYHTDRLTKHLGIAMTQIDGNAKPQDENGETAKDHLARVVCRAVFAYIKANDR
;
A
#
# COMPACT_ATOMS: atom_id res chain seq x y z
N MET A 1 17.02 -14.83 12.06
CA MET A 1 16.26 -13.69 12.65
C MET A 1 15.03 -14.26 13.34
N GLY A 2 14.69 -13.78 14.54
CA GLY A 2 13.43 -14.12 15.20
C GLY A 2 12.25 -13.40 14.56
N ALA A 3 11.03 -13.81 14.88
CA ALA A 3 9.82 -13.10 14.46
C ALA A 3 9.81 -11.68 15.06
N PRO A 4 9.34 -10.65 14.33
CA PRO A 4 9.18 -9.32 14.87
C PRO A 4 8.10 -9.30 15.97
N SER A 5 8.23 -8.41 16.94
CA SER A 5 7.17 -8.18 17.94
C SER A 5 5.95 -7.50 17.31
N THR A 6 4.80 -7.61 17.97
CA THR A 6 3.57 -6.92 17.57
C THR A 6 3.76 -5.40 17.45
N GLU A 7 4.55 -4.82 18.35
CA GLU A 7 4.86 -3.39 18.38
C GLU A 7 5.72 -3.00 17.17
N GLN A 8 6.73 -3.80 16.83
CA GLN A 8 7.57 -3.55 15.66
C GLN A 8 6.74 -3.54 14.37
N VAL A 9 5.83 -4.52 14.22
CA VAL A 9 4.93 -4.60 13.06
C VAL A 9 3.97 -3.41 13.03
N ALA A 10 3.36 -3.06 14.16
CA ALA A 10 2.42 -1.94 14.25
C ALA A 10 3.09 -0.59 13.95
N SER A 11 4.29 -0.34 14.52
CA SER A 11 5.05 0.88 14.27
C SER A 11 5.44 1.02 12.79
N LEU A 12 5.91 -0.06 12.16
CA LEU A 12 6.25 -0.06 10.74
C LEU A 12 5.03 0.20 9.86
N ALA A 13 3.90 -0.46 10.14
CA ALA A 13 2.66 -0.24 9.41
C ALA A 13 2.18 1.22 9.52
N ALA A 14 2.23 1.80 10.72
CA ALA A 14 1.85 3.19 10.95
C ALA A 14 2.78 4.17 10.21
N GLU A 15 4.09 3.90 10.16
CA GLU A 15 5.04 4.70 9.40
C GLU A 15 4.75 4.65 7.89
N ILE A 16 4.56 3.46 7.33
CA ILE A 16 4.24 3.26 5.92
C ILE A 16 2.96 4.02 5.54
N VAL A 17 1.91 3.87 6.34
CA VAL A 17 0.63 4.55 6.08
C VAL A 17 0.82 6.06 6.09
N ARG A 18 1.55 6.61 7.07
CA ARG A 18 1.84 8.04 7.16
C ARG A 18 2.60 8.54 5.93
N GLN A 19 3.65 7.84 5.52
CA GLN A 19 4.44 8.20 4.34
C GLN A 19 3.58 8.26 3.08
N ILE A 20 2.75 7.24 2.86
CA ILE A 20 1.87 7.16 1.69
C ILE A 20 0.81 8.26 1.73
N MET A 21 0.16 8.47 2.88
CA MET A 21 -0.87 9.50 3.02
C MET A 21 -0.34 10.92 2.81
N CYS A 22 0.87 11.23 3.27
CA CYS A 22 1.47 12.56 3.14
C CYS A 22 2.02 12.87 1.74
N LYS A 23 2.29 11.86 0.91
CA LYS A 23 2.99 12.05 -0.38
C LYS A 23 2.12 12.63 -1.49
N GLY A 24 0.79 12.48 -1.41
CA GLY A 24 -0.13 12.83 -2.51
C GLY A 24 0.24 12.14 -3.83
N SER A 25 -0.37 12.56 -4.94
CA SER A 25 0.08 12.25 -6.29
C SER A 25 -0.38 13.36 -7.25
N ASP A 26 0.09 13.31 -8.49
CA ASP A 26 -0.37 14.21 -9.57
C ASP A 26 -1.90 14.14 -9.80
N LYS A 27 -2.56 13.08 -9.31
CA LYS A 27 -4.00 12.81 -9.50
C LYS A 27 -4.85 13.05 -8.25
N SER A 28 -4.25 13.43 -7.12
CA SER A 28 -4.97 13.62 -5.85
C SER A 28 -4.06 14.19 -4.76
N GLY A 29 -4.61 15.06 -3.93
CA GLY A 29 -3.96 15.57 -2.73
C GLY A 29 -3.61 14.48 -1.69
N ALA A 30 -2.84 14.89 -0.69
CA ALA A 30 -2.50 14.03 0.46
C ALA A 30 -3.79 13.53 1.15
N GLY A 31 -3.87 12.22 1.39
CA GLY A 31 -5.01 11.59 2.07
C GLY A 31 -6.33 11.47 1.28
N GLU A 32 -6.48 12.14 0.13
CA GLU A 32 -7.73 12.13 -0.67
C GLU A 32 -8.13 10.74 -1.16
N TRP A 33 -7.18 9.81 -1.28
CA TRP A 33 -7.48 8.42 -1.61
C TRP A 33 -8.45 7.77 -0.64
N TYR A 34 -8.41 8.14 0.65
CA TYR A 34 -9.34 7.57 1.63
C TYR A 34 -10.77 8.02 1.36
N THR A 35 -11.00 9.30 1.07
CA THR A 35 -12.36 9.82 0.91
C THR A 35 -12.94 9.50 -0.46
N ARG A 36 -12.13 9.62 -1.52
CA ARG A 36 -12.58 9.45 -2.90
C ARG A 36 -12.84 8.00 -3.29
N ASP A 37 -11.98 7.08 -2.83
CA ASP A 37 -12.00 5.72 -3.34
C ASP A 37 -13.02 4.86 -2.56
N SER A 38 -13.74 4.00 -3.27
CA SER A 38 -14.71 3.07 -2.66
C SER A 38 -14.00 1.88 -2.01
N LEU A 39 -14.68 1.15 -1.10
CA LEU A 39 -14.14 -0.08 -0.51
C LEU A 39 -13.62 -1.04 -1.59
N ARG A 40 -14.44 -1.31 -2.62
CA ARG A 40 -14.07 -2.17 -3.74
C ARG A 40 -12.81 -1.65 -4.45
N TYR A 41 -12.74 -0.34 -4.70
CA TYR A 41 -11.57 0.25 -5.37
C TYR A 41 -10.29 0.10 -4.53
N HIS A 42 -10.36 0.22 -3.20
CA HIS A 42 -9.21 -0.08 -2.34
C HIS A 42 -8.76 -1.53 -2.48
N THR A 43 -9.69 -2.48 -2.47
CA THR A 43 -9.39 -3.92 -2.64
C THR A 43 -8.78 -4.21 -4.02
N ASP A 44 -9.35 -3.68 -5.10
CA ASP A 44 -8.82 -3.89 -6.45
C ASP A 44 -7.39 -3.33 -6.59
N ARG A 45 -7.14 -2.14 -6.02
CA ARG A 45 -5.80 -1.52 -6.02
C ARG A 45 -4.81 -2.31 -5.17
N LEU A 46 -5.24 -2.85 -4.03
CA LEU A 46 -4.44 -3.72 -3.18
C LEU A 46 -3.98 -4.94 -3.99
N THR A 47 -4.90 -5.68 -4.61
CA THR A 47 -4.58 -6.88 -5.39
C THR A 47 -3.64 -6.57 -6.55
N LYS A 48 -3.86 -5.46 -7.25
CA LYS A 48 -2.97 -5.00 -8.32
C LYS A 48 -1.54 -4.77 -7.83
N HIS A 49 -1.35 -3.99 -6.77
CA HIS A 49 -0.01 -3.68 -6.26
C HIS A 49 0.68 -4.92 -5.69
N LEU A 50 -0.07 -5.83 -5.05
CA LEU A 50 0.47 -7.10 -4.59
C LEU A 50 1.00 -7.93 -5.75
N GLY A 51 0.24 -8.05 -6.85
CA GLY A 51 0.66 -8.78 -8.03
C GLY A 51 1.95 -8.22 -8.65
N ILE A 52 2.06 -6.89 -8.77
CA ILE A 52 3.28 -6.27 -9.30
C ILE A 52 4.48 -6.55 -8.37
N ALA A 53 4.31 -6.35 -7.06
CA ALA A 53 5.38 -6.63 -6.09
C ALA A 53 5.87 -8.08 -6.17
N MET A 54 4.95 -9.05 -6.26
CA MET A 54 5.28 -10.47 -6.43
C MET A 54 6.14 -10.69 -7.69
N THR A 55 5.71 -10.17 -8.84
CA THR A 55 6.48 -10.33 -10.09
C THR A 55 7.87 -9.72 -10.04
N GLN A 56 8.05 -8.61 -9.32
CA GLN A 56 9.35 -7.97 -9.12
C GLN A 56 10.24 -8.77 -8.16
N ILE A 57 9.68 -9.31 -7.08
CA ILE A 57 10.39 -10.14 -6.09
C ILE A 57 10.88 -11.44 -6.74
N ASP A 58 10.05 -12.06 -7.57
CA ASP A 58 10.37 -13.32 -8.24
C ASP A 58 11.36 -13.15 -9.40
N GLY A 59 11.74 -11.91 -9.74
CA GLY A 59 12.63 -11.61 -10.89
C GLY A 59 11.96 -11.78 -12.25
N ASN A 60 10.63 -11.95 -12.28
CA ASN A 60 9.84 -12.08 -13.51
C ASN A 60 9.49 -10.72 -14.15
N ALA A 61 9.79 -9.62 -13.46
CA ALA A 61 9.64 -8.25 -13.94
C ALA A 61 10.91 -7.45 -13.66
N LYS A 62 11.01 -6.25 -14.29
CA LYS A 62 12.08 -5.30 -13.99
C LYS A 62 12.07 -4.94 -12.49
N PRO A 63 13.24 -4.73 -11.85
CA PRO A 63 13.30 -4.35 -10.43
C PRO A 63 12.56 -3.04 -10.08
N GLN A 64 12.32 -2.20 -11.08
CA GLN A 64 11.50 -0.99 -11.02
C GLN A 64 10.50 -0.98 -12.16
N ASP A 65 9.28 -0.49 -11.89
CA ASP A 65 8.26 -0.29 -12.91
C ASP A 65 8.54 0.96 -13.78
N GLU A 66 7.64 1.27 -14.72
CA GLU A 66 7.78 2.43 -15.61
C GLU A 66 7.79 3.79 -14.88
N ASN A 67 7.32 3.82 -13.63
CA ASN A 67 7.31 5.00 -12.77
C ASN A 67 8.48 5.01 -11.78
N GLY A 68 9.42 4.07 -11.89
CA GLY A 68 10.53 3.90 -10.96
C GLY A 68 10.15 3.26 -9.63
N GLU A 69 8.95 2.70 -9.48
CA GLU A 69 8.49 2.07 -8.24
C GLU A 69 9.07 0.66 -8.09
N THR A 70 9.61 0.38 -6.91
CA THR A 70 10.17 -0.92 -6.52
C THR A 70 9.10 -1.82 -5.90
N ALA A 71 9.44 -3.10 -5.66
CA ALA A 71 8.56 -4.02 -4.95
C ALA A 71 8.19 -3.51 -3.56
N LYS A 72 9.13 -2.84 -2.88
CA LYS A 72 8.89 -2.22 -1.57
C LYS A 72 7.87 -1.10 -1.65
N ASP A 73 7.91 -0.27 -2.70
CA ASP A 73 6.95 0.82 -2.89
C ASP A 73 5.54 0.27 -3.13
N HIS A 74 5.42 -0.78 -3.93
CA HIS A 74 4.13 -1.44 -4.14
C HIS A 74 3.61 -2.14 -2.88
N LEU A 75 4.47 -2.81 -2.10
CA LEU A 75 4.09 -3.37 -0.79
C LEU A 75 3.64 -2.30 0.20
N ALA A 76 4.28 -1.12 0.21
CA ALA A 76 3.85 0.02 1.02
C ALA A 76 2.43 0.49 0.63
N ARG A 77 2.12 0.53 -0.68
CA ARG A 77 0.76 0.82 -1.17
C ARG A 77 -0.23 -0.27 -0.76
N VAL A 78 0.15 -1.54 -0.77
CA VAL A 78 -0.69 -2.66 -0.29
C VAL A 78 -1.09 -2.46 1.17
N VAL A 79 -0.14 -2.18 2.06
CA VAL A 79 -0.41 -1.92 3.48
C VAL A 79 -1.42 -0.78 3.66
N CYS A 80 -1.17 0.36 3.01
CA CYS A 80 -2.08 1.51 3.10
C CYS A 80 -3.49 1.19 2.59
N ARG A 81 -3.60 0.49 1.45
CA ARG A 81 -4.90 0.11 0.88
C ARG A 81 -5.65 -0.91 1.74
N ALA A 82 -4.94 -1.84 2.38
CA ALA A 82 -5.53 -2.82 3.30
C ALA A 82 -6.13 -2.13 4.53
N VAL A 83 -5.40 -1.18 5.13
CA VAL A 83 -5.88 -0.39 6.27
C VAL A 83 -7.13 0.41 5.90
N PHE A 84 -7.11 1.12 4.75
CA PHE A 84 -8.27 1.87 4.29
C PHE A 84 -9.49 0.99 3.99
N ALA A 85 -9.28 -0.17 3.38
CA ALA A 85 -10.35 -1.13 3.15
C ALA A 85 -10.93 -1.64 4.48
N TYR A 86 -10.08 -1.96 5.45
CA TYR A 86 -10.52 -2.41 6.76
C TYR A 86 -11.35 -1.34 7.49
N ILE A 87 -10.88 -0.09 7.54
CA ILE A 87 -11.64 1.02 8.16
C ILE A 87 -13.00 1.16 7.48
N LYS A 88 -13.04 1.30 6.15
CA LYS A 88 -14.29 1.45 5.39
C LYS A 88 -15.24 0.26 5.50
N ALA A 89 -14.74 -0.94 5.76
CA ALA A 89 -15.58 -2.11 5.96
C ALA A 89 -16.26 -2.10 7.34
N ASN A 90 -15.63 -1.47 8.34
CA ASN A 90 -16.19 -1.31 9.69
C ASN A 90 -17.11 -0.09 9.83
N ASP A 91 -17.00 0.90 8.92
CA ASP A 91 -17.89 2.07 8.88
C ASP A 91 -19.25 1.79 8.20
N ARG A 92 -19.59 0.52 7.93
CA ARG A 92 -20.83 0.10 7.25
C ARG A 92 -21.94 -0.28 8.21
#